data_AF-A0A2V8M411-F1
#
_entry.id   AF-A0A2V8M411-F1
#
_cell.length_a   1.000
_cell.length_b   1.000
_cell.length_c   1.000
_cell.angle_alpha   90.00
_cell.angle_beta   90.00
_cell.angle_gamma   90.00
#
_symmetry.space_group_name_H-M   'P 1'
#
loop_
_entity.id
_entity.type
_entity.pdbx_description
1 polymer ?
#
loop_
_entity_poly.entity_id
_entity_poly.type
_entity_poly.pdbx_seq_one_letter_code
_entity_poly.pdbx_strand_id
1 'polypeptide(L)'
;MSIGKKISDCGSRIADLKGAPKNQRSAIGNQRSRGFSLIELMITVSVLAILTMGVIPLVQVTVKRQKEQQLRDTLRQMREAIDQFHREALAGANYQPSQTGGAGLSTAQQEQAGRLPPNQNPQGGGANPFADPRVRVMITDQTIFTTDNPDRYPPDLDTLVKGVSVLPVTVAGLGRRGNLNYTATEAATQESTIPKTKIYLRQIPIDPLTGKADWDFRSCYDAVDATSWGGENIFDVHSKSGGKALNGEKYSDW
;
A
#
# COMPACT_ATOMS: atom_id res chain seq x y z
N MET A 1 -3.37 54.09 -16.92
CA MET A 1 -3.73 54.98 -18.05
C MET A 1 -5.01 54.45 -18.67
N SER A 2 -6.05 55.26 -18.62
CA SER A 2 -7.44 54.97 -19.01
C SER A 2 -7.63 55.31 -20.48
N ILE A 3 -8.22 54.41 -21.27
CA ILE A 3 -8.89 54.72 -22.55
C ILE A 3 -9.97 53.62 -22.72
N GLY A 4 -11.28 53.86 -22.82
CA GLY A 4 -12.02 55.09 -23.01
C GLY A 4 -12.74 55.11 -24.38
N LYS A 5 -13.98 54.60 -24.39
CA LYS A 5 -15.20 55.27 -24.91
C LYS A 5 -15.57 55.23 -26.42
N LYS A 6 -16.91 55.23 -26.61
CA LYS A 6 -17.80 55.63 -27.73
C LYS A 6 -18.37 54.47 -28.57
N ILE A 7 -19.68 54.21 -28.61
CA ILE A 7 -20.91 55.02 -28.81
C ILE A 7 -20.93 55.77 -30.15
N SER A 8 -21.74 55.24 -31.07
CA SER A 8 -22.50 55.93 -32.15
C SER A 8 -23.52 54.90 -32.66
N ASP A 9 -24.79 54.90 -32.27
CA ASP A 9 -25.87 55.82 -32.67
C ASP A 9 -25.92 56.11 -34.18
N CYS A 10 -26.96 55.59 -34.84
CA CYS A 10 -27.86 56.31 -35.74
C CYS A 10 -28.73 55.32 -36.55
N GLY A 11 -30.03 55.63 -36.63
CA GLY A 11 -30.75 55.41 -37.89
C GLY A 11 -32.07 54.65 -37.82
N SER A 12 -33.09 55.26 -37.22
CA SER A 12 -34.50 55.00 -37.54
C SER A 12 -34.75 54.92 -39.04
N ARG A 13 -35.43 53.85 -39.49
CA ARG A 13 -36.30 53.92 -40.68
C ARG A 13 -37.67 53.34 -40.34
N ILE A 14 -38.61 54.28 -40.26
CA ILE A 14 -40.05 54.11 -40.32
C ILE A 14 -40.41 53.61 -41.73
N ALA A 15 -41.00 52.42 -41.80
CA ALA A 15 -41.88 51.84 -42.83
C ALA A 15 -42.09 50.39 -42.36
N ASP A 16 -43.26 49.78 -42.26
CA ASP A 16 -44.44 49.87 -43.11
C ASP A 16 -45.59 49.22 -42.32
N LEU A 17 -46.67 49.95 -42.11
CA LEU A 17 -47.88 49.46 -41.43
C LEU A 17 -48.77 48.79 -42.47
N LYS A 18 -48.50 47.51 -42.79
CA LYS A 18 -49.51 46.70 -43.50
C LYS A 18 -49.32 45.21 -43.27
N GLY A 19 -50.33 44.62 -42.62
CA GLY A 19 -50.47 43.18 -42.47
C GLY A 19 -50.36 42.74 -41.03
N ALA A 20 -51.43 42.90 -40.26
CA ALA A 20 -51.61 42.15 -39.03
C ALA A 20 -51.65 40.64 -39.36
N PRO A 21 -50.68 39.82 -38.92
CA PRO A 21 -50.92 38.39 -38.87
C PRO A 21 -51.96 38.17 -37.77
N LYS A 22 -53.13 37.70 -38.20
CA LYS A 22 -54.22 37.22 -37.37
C LYS A 22 -53.64 36.47 -36.18
N ASN A 23 -53.98 36.91 -34.97
CA ASN A 23 -53.75 36.20 -33.72
C ASN A 23 -53.97 34.70 -33.92
N GLN A 24 -52.89 33.95 -34.15
CA GLN A 24 -52.85 32.56 -33.76
C GLN A 24 -52.79 32.62 -32.24
N ARG A 25 -53.99 32.73 -31.64
CA ARG A 25 -54.22 32.25 -30.29
C ARG A 25 -53.83 30.79 -30.35
N SER A 26 -52.54 30.52 -30.09
CA SER A 26 -52.07 29.20 -29.76
C SER A 26 -53.01 28.77 -28.66
N ALA A 27 -53.93 27.87 -28.99
CA ALA A 27 -54.77 27.24 -28.01
C ALA A 27 -53.78 26.61 -27.05
N ILE A 28 -53.56 27.25 -25.91
CA ILE A 28 -52.90 26.64 -24.77
C ILE A 28 -53.83 25.48 -24.48
N GLY A 29 -53.52 24.34 -25.09
CA GLY A 29 -54.19 23.09 -24.88
C GLY A 29 -54.14 22.93 -23.38
N ASN A 30 -55.31 23.04 -22.76
CA ASN A 30 -55.49 22.88 -21.34
C ASN A 30 -54.98 21.48 -21.03
N GLN A 31 -53.68 21.37 -20.72
CA GLN A 31 -53.09 20.15 -20.19
C GLN A 31 -53.82 19.98 -18.89
N ARG A 32 -54.91 19.21 -18.94
CA ARG A 32 -55.69 18.84 -17.78
C ARG A 32 -54.69 18.27 -16.79
N SER A 33 -54.36 19.04 -15.77
CA SER A 33 -53.55 18.58 -14.65
C SER A 33 -54.32 17.43 -14.03
N ARG A 34 -53.98 16.20 -14.42
CA ARG A 34 -54.54 15.00 -13.82
C ARG A 34 -53.94 14.94 -12.41
N GLY A 35 -54.70 15.36 -11.41
CA GLY A 35 -54.32 15.20 -10.01
C GLY A 35 -54.25 13.71 -9.65
N PHE A 36 -53.31 13.35 -8.77
CA PHE A 36 -53.22 11.99 -8.23
C PHE A 36 -54.40 11.71 -7.32
N SER A 37 -54.97 10.51 -7.42
CA SER A 37 -56.03 10.07 -6.52
C SER A 37 -55.46 9.68 -5.15
N LEU A 38 -56.21 9.91 -4.07
CA LEU A 38 -55.84 9.47 -2.71
C LEU A 38 -55.59 7.96 -2.66
N ILE A 39 -56.34 7.18 -3.45
CA ILE A 39 -56.14 5.72 -3.53
C ILE A 39 -54.82 5.36 -4.23
N GLU A 40 -54.40 6.13 -5.23
CA GLU A 40 -53.13 5.93 -5.93
C GLU A 40 -51.96 6.25 -5.01
N LEU A 41 -52.09 7.31 -4.19
CA LEU A 41 -51.13 7.60 -3.14
C LEU A 41 -51.05 6.47 -2.09
N MET A 42 -52.19 5.91 -1.66
CA MET A 42 -52.17 4.79 -0.69
C MET A 42 -51.56 3.52 -1.28
N ILE A 43 -51.88 3.16 -2.52
CA ILE A 43 -51.34 1.98 -3.19
C ILE A 43 -49.82 2.16 -3.39
N THR A 44 -49.37 3.33 -3.83
CA THR A 44 -47.94 3.57 -4.07
C THR A 44 -47.12 3.54 -2.79
N VAL A 45 -47.57 4.19 -1.71
CA VAL A 45 -46.88 4.16 -0.41
C VAL A 45 -46.89 2.76 0.20
N SER A 46 -47.99 2.01 0.07
CA SER A 46 -48.04 0.62 0.57
C SER A 46 -47.13 -0.33 -0.21
N VAL A 47 -47.10 -0.25 -1.55
CA VAL A 47 -46.18 -1.05 -2.38
C VAL A 47 -44.73 -0.71 -2.08
N LEU A 48 -44.39 0.58 -1.94
CA LEU A 48 -43.04 1.01 -1.59
C LEU A 48 -42.59 0.48 -0.22
N ALA A 49 -43.47 0.51 0.79
CA ALA A 49 -43.18 -0.03 2.11
C ALA A 49 -42.82 -1.53 2.06
N ILE A 50 -43.60 -2.34 1.32
CA ILE A 50 -43.34 -3.79 1.19
C ILE A 50 -42.01 -4.03 0.47
N LEU A 51 -41.73 -3.30 -0.60
CA LEU A 51 -40.49 -3.47 -1.37
C LEU A 51 -39.25 -3.09 -0.55
N THR A 52 -39.30 -1.99 0.20
CA THR A 52 -38.15 -1.54 1.00
C THR A 52 -37.74 -2.57 2.06
N MET A 53 -38.70 -3.26 2.68
CA MET A 53 -38.42 -4.28 3.70
C MET A 53 -37.68 -5.50 3.11
N GLY A 54 -37.94 -5.86 1.85
CA GLY A 54 -37.29 -7.00 1.19
C GLY A 54 -35.83 -6.77 0.81
N VAL A 55 -35.37 -5.51 0.65
CA VAL A 55 -34.03 -5.19 0.13
C VAL A 55 -32.94 -5.18 1.23
N ILE A 56 -33.30 -4.93 2.49
CA ILE A 56 -32.36 -4.82 3.63
C ILE A 56 -31.39 -6.02 3.75
N PRO A 57 -31.83 -7.29 3.76
CA PRO A 57 -30.92 -8.42 3.94
C PRO A 57 -29.88 -8.55 2.82
N LEU A 58 -30.23 -8.12 1.59
CA LEU A 58 -29.29 -8.14 0.47
C LEU A 58 -28.15 -7.13 0.67
N VAL A 59 -28.48 -5.92 1.12
CA VAL A 59 -27.49 -4.86 1.38
C VAL A 59 -26.50 -5.28 2.47
N GLN A 60 -26.98 -5.91 3.54
CA GLN A 60 -26.12 -6.37 4.64
C GLN A 60 -25.09 -7.39 4.18
N VAL A 61 -25.47 -8.34 3.33
CA VAL A 61 -24.55 -9.34 2.77
C VAL A 61 -23.52 -8.68 1.84
N THR A 62 -23.95 -7.73 1.00
CA THR A 62 -23.03 -6.98 0.12
C THR A 62 -22.01 -6.17 0.93
N VAL A 63 -22.46 -5.42 1.94
CA VAL A 63 -21.57 -4.63 2.81
C VAL A 63 -20.61 -5.55 3.58
N LYS A 64 -21.10 -6.68 4.10
CA LYS A 64 -20.24 -7.66 4.77
C LYS A 64 -19.16 -8.19 3.83
N ARG A 65 -19.53 -8.60 2.61
CA ARG A 65 -18.58 -9.08 1.60
C ARG A 65 -17.55 -8.02 1.21
N GLN A 66 -17.96 -6.76 1.10
CA GLN A 66 -17.04 -5.65 0.83
C GLN A 66 -16.04 -5.45 1.97
N LYS A 67 -16.50 -5.46 3.23
CA LYS A 67 -15.62 -5.37 4.40
C LYS A 67 -14.63 -6.54 4.47
N GLU A 68 -15.08 -7.75 4.14
CA GLU A 68 -14.22 -8.93 4.09
C GLU A 68 -13.14 -8.83 3.01
N GLN A 69 -13.49 -8.33 1.83
CA GLN A 69 -12.52 -8.10 0.76
C GLN A 69 -11.52 -7.03 1.17
N GLN A 70 -11.99 -5.91 1.70
CA GLN A 70 -11.12 -4.84 2.19
C GLN A 70 -10.19 -5.33 3.29
N LEU A 71 -10.65 -6.20 4.20
CA LEU A 71 -9.81 -6.79 5.23
C LEU A 71 -8.68 -7.61 4.60
N ARG A 72 -9.00 -8.49 3.65
CA ARG A 72 -7.99 -9.31 2.98
C ARG A 72 -6.95 -8.47 2.24
N ASP A 73 -7.39 -7.43 1.54
CA ASP A 73 -6.49 -6.50 0.84
C ASP A 73 -5.59 -5.76 1.84
N THR A 74 -6.15 -5.35 2.99
CA THR A 74 -5.41 -4.66 4.05
C THR A 74 -4.37 -5.56 4.73
N LEU A 75 -4.76 -6.79 5.09
CA LEU A 75 -3.85 -7.79 5.66
C LEU A 75 -2.72 -8.12 4.68
N ARG A 76 -3.06 -8.31 3.40
CA ARG A 76 -2.07 -8.54 2.35
C ARG A 76 -1.08 -7.37 2.24
N GLN A 77 -1.57 -6.13 2.24
CA GLN A 77 -0.70 -4.95 2.19
C GLN A 77 0.28 -4.92 3.37
N MET A 78 -0.17 -5.21 4.59
CA MET A 78 0.69 -5.23 5.77
C MET A 78 1.70 -6.38 5.74
N ARG A 79 1.26 -7.59 5.37
CA ARG A 79 2.16 -8.75 5.20
C ARG A 79 3.22 -8.50 4.14
N GLU A 80 2.85 -7.93 3.00
CA GLU A 80 3.81 -7.56 1.95
C GLU A 80 4.85 -6.54 2.44
N ALA A 81 4.46 -5.59 3.30
CA ALA A 81 5.37 -4.63 3.91
C ALA A 81 6.33 -5.29 4.91
N ILE A 82 5.83 -6.19 5.77
CA ILE A 82 6.63 -6.99 6.71
C ILE A 82 7.64 -7.85 5.94
N ASP A 83 7.17 -8.57 4.92
CA ASP A 83 8.00 -9.41 4.06
C ASP A 83 9.10 -8.62 3.34
N GLN A 84 8.78 -7.41 2.89
CA GLN A 84 9.75 -6.53 2.24
C GLN A 84 10.81 -6.05 3.22
N PHE A 85 10.40 -5.66 4.44
CA PHE A 85 11.33 -5.29 5.50
C PHE A 85 12.28 -6.45 5.82
N HIS A 86 11.73 -7.64 6.08
CA HIS A 86 12.51 -8.81 6.47
C HIS A 86 13.56 -9.18 5.40
N ARG A 87 13.20 -9.17 4.11
CA ARG A 87 14.17 -9.40 3.02
C ARG A 87 15.33 -8.39 3.02
N GLU A 88 15.03 -7.12 3.25
CA GLU A 88 16.03 -6.04 3.23
C GLU A 88 16.87 -5.99 4.53
N ALA A 89 16.29 -6.44 5.64
CA ALA A 89 16.98 -6.69 6.90
C ALA A 89 18.01 -7.80 6.77
N LEU A 90 17.63 -8.93 6.16
CA LEU A 90 18.52 -10.05 5.87
C LEU A 90 19.65 -9.66 4.92
N ALA A 91 19.36 -8.84 3.91
CA ALA A 91 20.38 -8.31 3.00
C ALA A 91 21.40 -7.42 3.74
N GLY A 92 20.93 -6.59 4.68
CA GLY A 92 21.78 -5.77 5.55
C GLY A 92 22.64 -6.59 6.51
N ALA A 93 22.13 -7.71 7.02
CA ALA A 93 22.87 -8.59 7.91
C ALA A 93 24.13 -9.19 7.27
N ASN A 94 24.07 -9.45 5.97
CA ASN A 94 25.18 -10.00 5.19
C ASN A 94 26.10 -8.93 4.59
N TYR A 95 25.80 -7.65 4.80
CA TYR A 95 26.63 -6.56 4.32
C TYR A 95 27.87 -6.40 5.20
N GLN A 96 28.99 -6.96 4.76
CA GLN A 96 30.32 -6.56 5.26
C GLN A 96 30.77 -5.33 4.46
N PRO A 97 30.97 -4.16 5.09
CA PRO A 97 31.64 -3.07 4.41
C PRO A 97 33.05 -3.55 4.11
N SER A 98 33.35 -3.79 2.84
CA SER A 98 34.71 -4.08 2.41
C SER A 98 35.59 -2.92 2.87
N GLN A 99 36.46 -3.17 3.85
CA GLN A 99 37.57 -2.27 4.19
C GLN A 99 38.50 -2.17 2.97
N THR A 100 38.17 -1.33 2.01
CA THR A 100 39.16 -0.82 1.07
C THR A 100 39.90 0.30 1.80
N GLY A 101 40.80 -0.13 2.68
CA GLY A 101 41.54 0.75 3.58
C GLY A 101 42.49 0.01 4.52
N GLY A 102 43.21 -1.02 4.04
CA GLY A 102 44.40 -1.54 4.70
C GLY A 102 44.20 -2.60 5.78
N ALA A 103 44.83 -3.76 5.54
CA ALA A 103 45.31 -4.75 6.52
C ALA A 103 44.44 -5.03 7.76
N GLY A 104 43.63 -6.08 7.66
CA GLY A 104 42.93 -6.67 8.80
C GLY A 104 42.53 -8.11 8.52
N LEU A 105 43.50 -8.97 8.16
CA LEU A 105 43.34 -10.39 8.41
C LEU A 105 43.19 -10.56 9.92
N SER A 106 42.07 -11.11 10.37
CA SER A 106 41.97 -11.65 11.71
C SER A 106 43.13 -12.64 11.90
N THR A 107 44.03 -12.33 12.83
CA THR A 107 45.23 -13.14 13.17
C THR A 107 44.87 -14.49 13.82
N ALA A 108 43.67 -15.01 13.58
CA ALA A 108 43.21 -16.31 14.06
C ALA A 108 42.96 -17.35 12.94
N GLN A 109 43.20 -16.99 11.66
CA GLN A 109 43.03 -17.93 10.53
C GLN A 109 44.29 -18.10 9.66
N GLN A 110 45.45 -17.60 10.09
CA GLN A 110 46.72 -17.75 9.34
C GLN A 110 47.62 -18.89 9.80
N GLU A 111 47.28 -19.64 10.86
CA GLU A 111 48.14 -20.73 11.36
C GLU A 111 47.79 -22.13 10.83
N GLN A 112 46.82 -22.24 9.92
CA GLN A 112 46.48 -23.52 9.27
C GLN A 112 46.60 -23.44 7.74
N ALA A 113 47.50 -22.60 7.23
CA ALA A 113 47.79 -22.48 5.81
C ALA A 113 49.03 -23.31 5.37
N GLY A 114 49.26 -24.47 6.00
CA GLY A 114 50.44 -25.31 5.76
C GLY A 114 50.19 -26.72 5.20
N ARG A 115 48.95 -27.15 4.99
CA ARG A 115 48.66 -28.52 4.52
C ARG A 115 47.43 -28.63 3.61
N LEU A 116 47.50 -28.08 2.40
CA LEU A 116 46.52 -28.40 1.34
C LEU A 116 47.22 -28.57 -0.02
N PRO A 117 46.84 -29.59 -0.83
CA PRO A 117 47.48 -29.86 -2.11
C PRO A 117 47.14 -28.78 -3.17
N PRO A 118 48.05 -28.51 -4.14
CA PRO A 118 47.83 -27.52 -5.16
C PRO A 118 47.00 -28.14 -6.28
N ASN A 119 45.69 -27.90 -6.26
CA ASN A 119 44.79 -27.76 -7.43
C ASN A 119 43.34 -27.97 -6.98
N GLN A 120 42.81 -27.00 -6.25
CA GLN A 120 41.40 -26.71 -6.27
C GLN A 120 41.29 -25.22 -6.55
N ASN A 121 40.75 -24.86 -7.72
CA ASN A 121 40.14 -23.55 -7.86
C ASN A 121 39.28 -23.32 -6.61
N PRO A 122 39.41 -22.19 -5.89
CA PRO A 122 38.43 -21.85 -4.88
C PRO A 122 37.15 -21.47 -5.63
N GLN A 123 36.41 -22.48 -6.09
CA GLN A 123 35.00 -22.36 -6.40
C GLN A 123 34.25 -22.34 -5.06
N GLY A 124 34.62 -21.37 -4.22
CA GLY A 124 33.81 -20.94 -3.11
C GLY A 124 32.63 -20.21 -3.72
N GLY A 125 31.59 -20.96 -4.05
CA GLY A 125 30.26 -20.41 -4.26
C GLY A 125 29.79 -19.78 -2.97
N GLY A 126 30.36 -18.62 -2.61
CA GLY A 126 29.74 -17.73 -1.65
C GLY A 126 28.37 -17.42 -2.23
N ALA A 127 27.33 -17.97 -1.62
CA ALA A 127 25.97 -17.64 -1.98
C ALA A 127 25.88 -16.12 -1.96
N ASN A 128 25.61 -15.50 -3.11
CA ASN A 128 25.47 -14.04 -3.15
C ASN A 128 24.44 -13.65 -2.10
N PRO A 129 24.82 -12.90 -1.05
CA PRO A 129 23.88 -12.58 0.02
C PRO A 129 22.74 -11.67 -0.46
N PHE A 130 22.87 -11.15 -1.68
CA PHE A 130 21.89 -10.36 -2.42
C PHE A 130 21.15 -11.20 -3.48
N ALA A 131 21.01 -12.52 -3.27
CA ALA A 131 20.45 -13.45 -4.25
C ALA A 131 18.98 -13.20 -4.60
N ASP A 132 18.21 -12.53 -3.75
CA ASP A 132 16.82 -12.19 -4.07
C ASP A 132 16.77 -10.94 -4.98
N PRO A 133 16.31 -11.05 -6.23
CA PRO A 133 16.19 -9.92 -7.15
C PRO A 133 15.19 -8.84 -6.69
N ARG A 134 14.37 -9.13 -5.66
CA ARG A 134 13.42 -8.18 -5.07
C ARG A 134 14.09 -7.21 -4.10
N VAL A 135 15.26 -7.56 -3.57
CA VAL A 135 16.01 -6.70 -2.66
C VAL A 135 16.65 -5.58 -3.45
N ARG A 136 16.24 -4.34 -3.17
CA ARG A 136 16.80 -3.13 -3.80
C ARG A 136 17.68 -2.33 -2.86
N VAL A 137 17.39 -2.43 -1.57
CA VAL A 137 18.07 -1.68 -0.52
C VAL A 137 18.38 -2.63 0.64
N MET A 138 19.33 -2.25 1.46
CA MET A 138 19.72 -2.99 2.66
C MET A 138 19.57 -2.09 3.87
N ILE A 139 19.00 -2.64 4.94
CA ILE A 139 18.86 -1.92 6.20
C ILE A 139 20.22 -1.83 6.87
N THR A 140 20.61 -0.62 7.28
CA THR A 140 21.93 -0.36 7.85
C THR A 140 21.90 0.00 9.32
N ASP A 141 20.75 0.45 9.80
CA ASP A 141 20.52 0.62 11.22
C ASP A 141 20.49 -0.75 11.91
N GLN A 142 21.50 -1.02 12.74
CA GLN A 142 21.57 -2.25 13.54
C GLN A 142 20.90 -2.10 14.90
N THR A 143 20.50 -0.89 15.32
CA THR A 143 19.92 -0.64 16.65
C THR A 143 18.49 -1.15 16.78
N ILE A 144 17.80 -1.32 15.65
CA ILE A 144 16.44 -1.88 15.60
C ILE A 144 16.39 -3.40 15.83
N PHE A 145 17.54 -4.08 15.78
CA PHE A 145 17.63 -5.52 15.97
C PHE A 145 18.28 -5.82 17.32
N THR A 146 17.45 -6.30 18.24
CA THR A 146 17.88 -6.74 19.57
C THR A 146 18.27 -8.22 19.55
N THR A 147 18.95 -8.70 20.59
CA THR A 147 19.50 -10.08 20.64
C THR A 147 18.40 -11.16 20.68
N ASP A 148 17.20 -10.79 21.13
CA ASP A 148 15.97 -11.60 21.16
C ASP A 148 15.29 -11.76 19.79
N ASN A 149 15.71 -11.01 18.77
CA ASN A 149 15.17 -11.09 17.40
C ASN A 149 16.26 -11.45 16.37
N PRO A 150 16.83 -12.68 16.41
CA PRO A 150 17.86 -13.10 15.48
C PRO A 150 17.34 -13.24 14.04
N ASP A 151 16.04 -13.47 13.84
CA ASP A 151 15.41 -13.59 12.53
C ASP A 151 15.16 -12.22 11.84
N ARG A 152 15.36 -11.10 12.55
CA ARG A 152 15.31 -9.74 12.00
C ARG A 152 13.98 -9.38 11.34
N TYR A 153 12.87 -9.86 11.88
CA TYR A 153 11.55 -9.31 11.59
C TYR A 153 11.39 -7.90 12.20
N PRO A 154 10.42 -7.08 11.75
CA PRO A 154 10.17 -5.79 12.38
C PRO A 154 9.81 -5.95 13.86
N PRO A 155 10.35 -5.15 14.78
CA PRO A 155 9.98 -5.20 16.19
C PRO A 155 8.53 -4.69 16.42
N ASP A 156 8.11 -3.67 15.68
CA ASP A 156 6.76 -3.11 15.72
C ASP A 156 6.30 -2.58 14.34
N LEU A 157 4.98 -2.38 14.19
CA LEU A 157 4.40 -1.77 12.97
C LEU A 157 4.84 -0.31 12.81
N ASP A 158 5.14 0.36 13.91
CA ASP A 158 5.53 1.76 13.91
C ASP A 158 6.90 1.96 13.27
N THR A 159 7.84 1.00 13.41
CA THR A 159 9.10 0.98 12.65
C THR A 159 8.85 1.02 11.14
N LEU A 160 7.79 0.35 10.64
CA LEU A 160 7.46 0.35 9.21
C LEU A 160 6.90 1.70 8.72
N VAL A 161 6.29 2.48 9.61
CA VAL A 161 5.69 3.79 9.30
C VAL A 161 6.70 4.93 9.48
N LYS A 162 7.44 4.94 10.59
CA LYS A 162 8.53 5.90 10.85
C LYS A 162 9.64 5.79 9.81
N GLY A 163 9.85 4.57 9.31
CA GLY A 163 10.84 4.26 8.30
C GLY A 163 12.22 4.00 8.90
N VAL A 164 13.07 3.35 8.10
CA VAL A 164 14.37 2.85 8.51
C VAL A 164 15.46 3.33 7.56
N SER A 165 16.66 3.57 8.07
CA SER A 165 17.82 3.97 7.27
C SER A 165 18.34 2.81 6.43
N VAL A 166 18.24 2.96 5.11
CA VAL A 166 18.66 1.98 4.11
C VAL A 166 19.73 2.55 3.18
N LEU A 167 20.59 1.67 2.68
CA LEU A 167 21.48 1.97 1.57
C LEU A 167 21.04 1.20 0.31
N PRO A 168 21.17 1.79 -0.89
CA PRO A 168 20.91 1.05 -2.12
C PRO A 168 21.90 -0.11 -2.25
N VAL A 169 21.40 -1.27 -2.67
CA VAL A 169 22.28 -2.36 -3.11
C VAL A 169 22.82 -1.95 -4.48
N THR A 170 23.81 -1.05 -4.49
CA THR A 170 24.55 -0.75 -5.71
C THR A 170 25.33 -1.99 -6.06
N VAL A 171 25.16 -2.45 -7.30
CA VAL A 171 25.83 -3.59 -7.93
C VAL A 171 27.36 -3.45 -8.04
N ALA A 172 28.00 -2.66 -7.17
CA ALA A 172 29.43 -2.40 -7.14
C ALA A 172 30.28 -3.63 -6.74
N GLY A 173 29.65 -4.72 -6.27
CA GLY A 173 30.33 -5.99 -6.00
C GLY A 173 29.86 -7.19 -6.85
N LEU A 174 28.86 -7.01 -7.72
CA LEU A 174 28.26 -8.09 -8.49
C LEU A 174 28.36 -7.77 -9.97
N GLY A 175 29.24 -8.51 -10.65
CA GLY A 175 29.39 -8.46 -12.10
C GLY A 175 28.03 -8.44 -12.79
N ARG A 176 27.81 -7.37 -13.57
CA ARG A 176 26.72 -7.13 -14.52
C ARG A 176 25.79 -8.32 -14.78
N ARG A 177 24.69 -8.47 -14.02
CA ARG A 177 23.45 -9.07 -14.52
C ARG A 177 22.24 -8.51 -13.76
N GLY A 178 21.32 -7.87 -14.50
CA GLY A 178 19.90 -7.89 -14.12
C GLY A 178 19.15 -6.57 -13.97
N ASN A 179 19.77 -5.39 -14.11
CA ASN A 179 19.02 -4.13 -14.04
C ASN A 179 19.17 -3.31 -15.33
N LEU A 180 18.13 -3.32 -16.19
CA LEU A 180 18.09 -2.58 -17.46
C LEU A 180 17.91 -1.06 -17.29
N ASN A 181 17.68 -0.56 -16.07
CA ASN A 181 17.38 0.86 -15.84
C ASN A 181 18.36 1.58 -14.90
N TYR A 182 19.53 1.01 -14.61
CA TYR A 182 20.59 1.73 -13.92
C TYR A 182 21.51 2.38 -14.95
N THR A 183 21.33 3.68 -15.17
CA THR A 183 22.23 4.48 -16.00
C THR A 183 23.57 4.57 -15.29
N ALA A 184 24.65 4.10 -15.93
CA ALA A 184 26.00 3.99 -15.35
C ALA A 184 26.59 5.30 -14.80
N THR A 185 25.93 6.45 -15.05
CA THR A 185 26.32 7.76 -14.54
C THR A 185 25.97 7.97 -13.06
N GLU A 186 24.96 7.28 -12.52
CA GLU A 186 24.49 7.47 -11.13
C GLU A 186 25.15 6.51 -10.12
N ALA A 187 25.73 5.39 -10.60
CA ALA A 187 26.50 4.47 -9.75
C ALA A 187 27.86 5.05 -9.29
N ALA A 188 28.31 6.14 -9.90
CA ALA A 188 29.57 6.81 -9.60
C ALA A 188 29.41 8.04 -8.68
N THR A 189 28.17 8.45 -8.37
CA THR A 189 27.93 9.57 -7.46
C THR A 189 28.03 9.06 -6.02
N GLN A 190 28.89 9.70 -5.21
CA GLN A 190 29.16 9.39 -3.81
C GLN A 190 27.89 9.35 -2.91
N GLU A 191 26.75 9.84 -3.41
CA GLU A 191 25.42 9.78 -2.79
C GLU A 191 24.94 8.34 -2.48
N SER A 192 25.49 7.33 -3.16
CA SER A 192 25.18 5.91 -2.91
C SER A 192 25.61 5.40 -1.52
N THR A 193 26.43 6.17 -0.79
CA THR A 193 26.88 5.85 0.58
C THR A 193 26.11 6.60 1.67
N ILE A 194 25.23 7.52 1.30
CA ILE A 194 24.42 8.27 2.28
C ILE A 194 23.18 7.44 2.62
N PRO A 195 22.94 7.07 3.89
CA PRO A 195 21.74 6.35 4.28
C PRO A 195 20.50 7.18 3.94
N LYS A 196 19.53 6.56 3.27
CA LYS A 196 18.22 7.16 2.97
C LYS A 196 17.16 6.50 3.85
N THR A 197 16.24 7.29 4.40
CA THR A 197 15.11 6.73 5.14
C THR A 197 14.10 6.12 4.17
N LYS A 198 13.77 4.85 4.36
CA LYS A 198 12.72 4.15 3.60
C LYS A 198 11.54 3.83 4.50
N ILE A 199 10.35 4.18 4.02
CA ILE A 199 9.07 3.91 4.67
C ILE A 199 8.42 2.70 3.96
N TYR A 200 7.96 1.71 4.74
CA TYR A 200 7.33 0.49 4.22
C TYR A 200 5.80 0.60 4.24
N LEU A 201 5.23 1.30 5.22
CA LEU A 201 3.80 1.57 5.34
C LEU A 201 3.54 3.08 5.38
N ARG A 202 2.59 3.56 4.57
CA ARG A 202 2.20 4.99 4.57
C ARG A 202 1.55 5.41 5.89
N GLN A 203 0.80 4.49 6.49
CA GLN A 203 0.13 4.60 7.78
C GLN A 203 -0.33 3.19 8.19
N ILE A 204 -0.61 3.00 9.49
CA ILE A 204 -1.28 1.78 9.95
C ILE A 204 -2.73 1.84 9.49
N PRO A 205 -3.19 0.88 8.66
CA PRO A 205 -4.56 0.88 8.16
C PRO A 205 -5.56 0.54 9.27
N ILE A 206 -6.80 0.98 9.09
CA ILE A 206 -7.91 0.70 10.00
C ILE A 206 -8.53 -0.65 9.61
N ASP A 207 -8.75 -1.53 10.58
CA ASP A 207 -9.47 -2.77 10.36
C ASP A 207 -10.94 -2.47 9.98
N PRO A 208 -11.41 -2.87 8.78
CA PRO A 208 -12.77 -2.57 8.31
C PRO A 208 -13.88 -3.27 9.10
N LEU A 209 -13.55 -4.28 9.91
CA LEU A 209 -14.48 -4.99 10.76
C LEU A 209 -14.67 -4.31 12.11
N THR A 210 -13.58 -3.94 12.78
CA THR A 210 -13.61 -3.32 14.10
C THR A 210 -13.67 -1.79 14.05
N GLY A 211 -13.28 -1.19 12.93
CA GLY A 211 -13.20 0.26 12.74
C GLY A 211 -12.04 0.93 13.48
N LYS A 212 -11.07 0.15 13.99
CA LYS A 212 -9.90 0.65 14.73
C LYS A 212 -8.61 0.22 14.03
N ALA A 213 -7.52 0.96 14.25
CA ALA A 213 -6.18 0.57 13.79
C ALA A 213 -5.49 -0.40 14.78
N ASP A 214 -6.30 -1.26 15.43
CA ASP A 214 -5.86 -2.22 16.44
C ASP A 214 -5.81 -3.60 15.78
N TRP A 215 -4.59 -4.07 15.54
CA TRP A 215 -4.31 -5.38 14.97
C TRP A 215 -3.76 -6.32 16.04
N ASP A 216 -3.85 -7.61 15.76
CA ASP A 216 -3.23 -8.64 16.60
C ASP A 216 -2.08 -9.27 15.83
N PHE A 217 -1.03 -9.67 16.54
CA PHE A 217 0.27 -9.99 15.98
C PHE A 217 0.74 -11.37 16.43
N ARG A 218 1.58 -11.97 15.59
CA ARG A 218 2.25 -13.23 15.88
C ARG A 218 3.75 -13.06 15.70
N SER A 219 4.53 -13.50 16.68
CA SER A 219 5.99 -13.64 16.58
C SER A 219 6.35 -14.92 15.83
N CYS A 220 7.51 -14.98 15.18
CA CYS A 220 7.99 -16.22 14.56
C CYS A 220 8.27 -17.36 15.56
N TYR A 221 8.35 -17.04 16.86
CA TYR A 221 8.58 -17.98 17.96
C TYR A 221 7.29 -18.38 18.70
N ASP A 222 6.15 -17.78 18.34
CA ASP A 222 4.89 -18.12 18.96
C ASP A 222 4.42 -19.51 18.52
N ALA A 223 3.74 -20.22 19.43
CA ALA A 223 3.10 -21.49 19.10
C ALA A 223 2.04 -21.31 18.00
N VAL A 224 1.79 -22.37 17.22
CA VAL A 224 0.80 -22.34 16.12
C VAL A 224 -0.60 -21.94 16.62
N ASP A 225 -0.95 -22.35 17.83
CA ASP A 225 -2.22 -22.06 18.50
C ASP A 225 -2.15 -20.87 19.48
N ALA A 226 -1.03 -20.13 19.51
CA ALA A 226 -0.92 -18.94 20.32
C ALA A 226 -1.97 -17.90 19.91
N THR A 227 -2.61 -17.32 20.93
CA THR A 227 -3.65 -16.28 20.83
C THR A 227 -3.19 -14.94 21.43
N SER A 228 -1.92 -14.86 21.81
CA SER A 228 -1.27 -13.68 22.36
C SER A 228 0.10 -13.55 21.73
N TRP A 229 0.47 -12.31 21.42
CA TRP A 229 1.77 -11.97 20.85
C TRP A 229 2.90 -12.12 21.86
N GLY A 230 3.99 -12.82 21.49
CA GLY A 230 5.20 -12.98 22.31
C GLY A 230 6.01 -11.68 22.51
N GLY A 231 5.90 -10.72 21.58
CA GLY A 231 6.50 -9.38 21.71
C GLY A 231 7.91 -9.24 21.15
N GLU A 232 8.53 -10.31 20.65
CA GLU A 232 9.89 -10.30 20.09
C GLU A 232 9.93 -9.65 18.70
N ASN A 233 8.94 -9.96 17.86
CA ASN A 233 8.85 -9.43 16.50
C ASN A 233 7.45 -9.60 15.91
N ILE A 234 7.20 -8.95 14.78
CA ILE A 234 5.98 -9.13 13.98
C ILE A 234 6.31 -10.01 12.77
N PHE A 235 5.93 -11.28 12.86
CA PHE A 235 5.97 -12.25 11.76
C PHE A 235 4.67 -12.23 10.94
N ASP A 236 3.53 -12.19 11.61
CA ASP A 236 2.21 -12.14 10.97
C ASP A 236 1.27 -11.16 11.70
N VAL A 237 0.23 -10.73 10.99
CA VAL A 237 -0.80 -9.79 11.45
C VAL A 237 -2.18 -10.32 11.11
N HIS A 238 -3.13 -10.19 12.03
CA HIS A 238 -4.50 -10.64 11.87
C HIS A 238 -5.50 -9.66 12.48
N SER A 239 -6.77 -9.78 12.08
CA SER A 239 -7.85 -8.95 12.62
C SER A 239 -8.14 -9.34 14.07
N LYS A 240 -8.37 -8.33 14.91
CA LYS A 240 -8.85 -8.51 16.29
C LYS A 240 -10.37 -8.76 16.38
N SER A 241 -11.04 -8.88 15.23
CA SER A 241 -12.48 -9.12 15.17
C SER A 241 -12.82 -10.53 15.67
N GLY A 242 -13.70 -10.62 16.67
CA GLY A 242 -14.28 -11.89 17.13
C GLY A 242 -15.36 -12.47 16.20
N GLY A 243 -15.61 -11.82 15.05
CA GLY A 243 -16.61 -12.25 14.08
C GLY A 243 -16.18 -13.45 13.24
N LYS A 244 -17.15 -13.98 12.49
CA LYS A 244 -16.93 -15.00 11.47
C LYS A 244 -17.30 -14.50 10.09
N ALA A 245 -16.52 -14.91 9.13
CA ALA A 245 -16.72 -14.61 7.74
C ALA A 245 -17.94 -15.31 7.15
N LEU A 246 -18.33 -14.91 5.94
CA LEU A 246 -19.42 -15.55 5.19
C LEU A 246 -19.17 -17.05 4.92
N ASN A 247 -17.90 -17.49 4.89
CA ASN A 247 -17.50 -18.89 4.75
C ASN A 247 -17.44 -19.66 6.10
N GLY A 248 -17.69 -19.00 7.24
CA GLY A 248 -17.67 -19.62 8.57
C GLY A 248 -16.32 -19.58 9.31
N GLU A 249 -15.24 -19.16 8.63
CA GLU A 249 -13.91 -18.99 9.21
C GLU A 249 -13.86 -17.76 10.14
N LYS A 250 -13.00 -17.78 11.16
CA LYS A 250 -12.83 -16.60 12.03
C LYS A 250 -11.91 -15.60 11.35
N TYR A 251 -12.16 -14.31 11.57
CA TYR A 251 -11.29 -13.26 11.04
C TYR A 251 -9.90 -13.21 11.69
N SER A 252 -9.75 -13.81 12.87
CA SER A 252 -8.45 -14.01 13.54
C SER A 252 -7.55 -15.00 12.82
N ASP A 253 -8.13 -15.88 12.00
CA ASP A 253 -7.40 -16.96 11.31
C ASP A 253 -6.97 -16.54 9.90
N TRP A 254 -7.33 -15.31 9.49
CA TRP A 254 -7.11 -14.74 8.16
C TRP A 254 -5.79 -14.02 8.01
#